data_AF-A0A017TAU2-F1
#
_entry.id   AF-A0A017TAU2-F1
#
_cell.length_a   1.000
_cell.length_b   1.000
_cell.length_c   1.000
_cell.angle_alpha   90.00
_cell.angle_beta   90.00
_cell.angle_gamma   90.00
#
_symmetry.space_group_name_H-M   'P 1'
#
loop_
_entity.id
_entity.type
_entity.pdbx_description
1 polymer ?
#
loop_
_entity_poly.entity_id
_entity_poly.type
_entity_poly.pdbx_seq_one_letter_code
_entity_poly.pdbx_strand_id
1 'polypeptide(L)' 'MRLRAALRNLRALYGSYGALAEVMGVSPSSLANIVSGRPASPGMAVRAARAAGTTVEALLGDLKVAASCPHCGAAWEVS' A
#
# COMPACT_ATOMS: atom_id res chain seq x y z
N MET A 1 -8.54 4.03 -9.94
CA MET A 1 -7.45 4.81 -9.30
C MET A 1 -6.52 3.84 -8.57
N ARG A 2 -5.28 3.66 -9.05
CA ARG A 2 -4.37 2.58 -8.59
C ARG A 2 -3.98 2.69 -7.11
N LEU A 3 -3.88 3.91 -6.57
CA LEU A 3 -3.60 4.13 -5.14
C LEU A 3 -4.64 3.49 -4.20
N ARG A 4 -5.92 3.49 -4.57
CA ARG A 4 -6.97 2.85 -3.74
C ARG A 4 -6.78 1.34 -3.64
N ALA A 5 -6.35 0.71 -4.73
CA ALA A 5 -6.03 -0.72 -4.72
C ALA A 5 -4.77 -0.99 -3.88
N ALA A 6 -3.73 -0.17 -4.04
CA ALA A 6 -2.51 -0.26 -3.24
C ALA A 6 -2.79 -0.15 -1.73
N LEU A 7 -3.61 0.81 -1.29
CA LEU A 7 -3.99 0.95 0.12
C LEU A 7 -4.78 -0.24 0.66
N ARG A 8 -5.61 -0.89 -0.17
CA ARG A 8 -6.34 -2.11 0.22
C ARG A 8 -5.39 -3.30 0.37
N ASN A 9 -4.43 -3.44 -0.54
CA ASN A 9 -3.42 -4.49 -0.47
C ASN A 9 -2.50 -4.29 0.75
N LEU A 10 -2.07 -3.05 1.00
CA LEU A 10 -1.30 -2.72 2.20
C LEU A 10 -2.11 -2.98 3.47
N ARG A 11 -3.40 -2.66 3.49
CA ARG A 11 -4.27 -3.00 4.63
C ARG A 11 -4.36 -4.52 4.84
N ALA A 12 -4.31 -5.33 3.79
CA ALA A 12 -4.23 -6.79 3.95
C ALA A 12 -2.89 -7.22 4.57
N LEU A 13 -1.77 -6.60 4.16
CA LEU A 13 -0.43 -6.87 4.70
C LEU A 13 -0.29 -6.46 6.19
N TYR A 14 -0.80 -5.29 6.56
CA TYR A 14 -0.74 -4.75 7.92
C TYR A 14 -1.93 -5.16 8.81
N GLY A 15 -2.88 -5.92 8.28
CA GLY A 15 -4.09 -6.39 8.98
C GLY A 15 -5.20 -5.34 9.17
N SER A 16 -4.86 -4.05 9.38
CA SER A 16 -5.86 -3.00 9.62
C SER A 16 -5.46 -1.64 9.03
N TYR A 17 -6.45 -0.76 8.85
CA TYR A 17 -6.17 0.64 8.47
C TYR A 17 -5.54 1.44 9.62
N GLY A 18 -5.74 1.03 10.87
CA GLY A 18 -5.09 1.68 12.03
C GLY A 18 -3.57 1.45 11.98
N ALA A 19 -3.16 0.19 11.91
CA ALA A 19 -1.75 -0.19 11.78
C ALA A 19 -1.09 0.43 10.54
N LEU A 20 -1.79 0.41 9.39
CA LEU A 20 -1.28 1.06 8.18
C LEU A 20 -1.13 2.58 8.35
N ALA A 21 -2.07 3.24 9.01
CA ALA A 21 -2.04 4.68 9.25
C ALA A 21 -0.86 5.08 10.17
N GLU A 22 -0.60 4.29 11.20
CA GLU A 22 0.56 4.47 12.09
C GLU A 22 1.88 4.35 11.32
N VAL A 23 2.04 3.31 10.50
CA VAL A 23 3.23 3.11 9.66
C VAL A 23 3.41 4.24 8.65
N MET A 24 2.31 4.73 8.06
CA MET A 24 2.33 5.83 7.10
C MET A 24 2.46 7.22 7.75
N GLY A 25 2.30 7.34 9.07
CA GLY A 25 2.26 8.62 9.79
C GLY A 25 1.08 9.51 9.37
N VAL A 26 -0.11 8.92 9.19
CA VAL A 26 -1.35 9.64 8.79
C VAL A 26 -2.52 9.25 9.69
N SER A 27 -3.65 9.94 9.58
CA SER A 27 -4.86 9.54 10.31
C SER A 27 -5.57 8.35 9.63
N PRO A 28 -6.15 7.40 10.39
CA PRO A 28 -6.98 6.33 9.82
C PRO A 28 -8.16 6.86 9.00
N SER A 29 -8.74 8.00 9.43
CA SER A 29 -9.82 8.69 8.71
C SER A 29 -9.39 9.18 7.32
N SER A 30 -8.13 9.59 7.15
CA SER A 30 -7.58 9.98 5.85
C SER A 30 -7.56 8.80 4.89
N LEU A 31 -7.16 7.61 5.36
CA LEU A 31 -7.18 6.40 4.55
C LEU A 31 -8.61 5.99 4.18
N ALA A 32 -9.55 6.04 5.14
CA ALA A 32 -10.96 5.72 4.89
C ALA A 32 -11.58 6.64 3.83
N ASN A 33 -11.31 7.94 3.91
CA ASN A 33 -11.75 8.94 2.93
C ASN A 33 -11.21 8.66 1.52
N ILE A 34 -9.94 8.28 1.40
CA ILE A 34 -9.35 7.98 0.09
C ILE A 34 -9.94 6.69 -0.47
N VAL A 35 -10.11 5.65 0.37
CA VAL A 35 -10.69 4.38 -0.04
C VAL A 35 -12.15 4.54 -0.47
N SER A 36 -12.91 5.44 0.17
CA SER A 36 -14.30 5.77 -0.21
C SER A 36 -14.41 6.62 -1.48
N GLY A 37 -13.28 7.13 -2.00
CA GLY A 37 -13.22 7.78 -3.31
C GLY A 37 -12.83 9.25 -3.27
N ARG A 38 -12.51 9.82 -2.10
CA ARG A 38 -11.93 11.16 -2.06
C ARG A 38 -10.56 11.18 -2.73
N PRO A 39 -10.21 12.27 -3.44
CA PRO A 39 -8.89 12.40 -4.04
C PRO A 39 -7.81 12.41 -2.95
N ALA A 40 -6.69 11.76 -3.25
CA ALA A 40 -5.50 11.77 -2.41
C ALA A 40 -4.48 12.77 -2.97
N SER A 41 -3.66 13.36 -2.10
CA SER A 41 -2.51 14.14 -2.53
C SER A 41 -1.40 13.22 -3.09
N PRO A 42 -0.52 13.72 -3.98
CA PRO A 42 0.66 12.97 -4.44
C PRO A 42 1.54 12.48 -3.28
N GLY A 43 1.65 13.27 -2.21
CA GLY A 43 2.40 12.89 -1.00
C GLY A 43 1.83 11.67 -0.26
N MET A 44 0.58 11.28 -0.52
CA MET A 44 0.01 10.04 0.00
C MET A 44 0.59 8.81 -0.72
N ALA A 45 0.84 8.90 -2.02
CA ALA A 45 1.47 7.82 -2.78
C ALA A 45 2.91 7.59 -2.30
N VAL A 46 3.65 8.66 -2.01
CA VAL A 46 5.01 8.58 -1.45
C VAL A 46 5.01 7.90 -0.07
N ARG A 47 4.08 8.26 0.81
CA ARG A 47 3.96 7.61 2.13
C ARG A 47 3.60 6.13 2.01
N ALA A 48 2.66 5.79 1.12
CA ALA A 48 2.28 4.41 0.89
C ALA A 48 3.45 3.58 0.33
N ALA A 49 4.26 4.16 -0.57
CA ALA A 49 5.43 3.50 -1.13
C ALA A 49 6.52 3.25 -0.06
N ARG A 50 6.74 4.24 0.82
CA ARG A 50 7.63 4.08 1.97
C ARG A 50 7.17 3.01 2.94
N ALA A 51 5.87 2.99 3.29
CA ALA A 51 5.30 1.91 4.11
C ALA A 51 5.52 0.55 3.43
N ALA A 52 5.28 0.45 2.14
CA ALA A 52 5.52 -0.76 1.36
C ALA A 52 7.00 -1.15 1.19
N GLY A 53 7.95 -0.30 1.60
CA GLY A 53 9.39 -0.50 1.37
C GLY A 53 9.76 -0.55 -0.12
N THR A 54 9.07 0.20 -0.98
CA THR A 54 9.25 0.18 -2.44
C THR A 54 9.15 1.59 -3.05
N THR A 55 9.25 1.73 -4.37
CA THR A 55 9.11 3.02 -5.06
C THR A 55 7.65 3.32 -5.43
N VAL A 56 7.33 4.58 -5.72
CA VAL A 56 5.96 4.96 -6.15
C VAL A 56 5.59 4.30 -7.47
N GLU A 57 6.55 4.17 -8.38
CA GLU A 57 6.40 3.54 -9.68
C GLU A 57 6.14 2.04 -9.52
N ALA A 58 6.82 1.37 -8.59
CA ALA A 58 6.58 -0.03 -8.29
C ALA A 58 5.23 -0.25 -7.61
N LEU A 59 4.84 0.64 -6.69
CA LEU A 59 3.56 0.56 -5.98
C LEU A 59 2.35 0.84 -6.87
N LEU A 60 2.47 1.81 -7.78
CA LEU A 60 1.40 2.25 -8.68
C LEU A 60 1.53 1.70 -10.09
N GLY A 61 2.57 0.92 -10.36
CA GLY A 61 2.80 0.26 -11.64
C GLY A 61 1.80 -0.86 -11.89
N ASP A 62 2.02 -1.57 -12.98
CA ASP A 62 1.17 -2.72 -13.31
C ASP A 62 1.42 -3.90 -12.37
N LEU A 63 0.39 -4.74 -12.22
CA LEU A 63 0.43 -5.95 -11.42
C LEU A 63 1.55 -6.86 -11.94
N LYS A 64 2.55 -7.10 -11.09
CA LYS A 64 3.60 -8.08 -11.37
C LYS A 64 3.29 -9.37 -10.62
N VAL A 65 3.52 -10.50 -11.27
CA VAL A 65 3.47 -11.81 -10.61
C VAL A 65 4.55 -11.81 -9.52
N ALA A 66 4.13 -11.99 -8.27
CA ALA A 66 5.05 -12.08 -7.14
C ALA A 66 5.67 -13.49 -7.12
N ALA A 67 6.68 -13.72 -7.95
CA ALA A 67 7.52 -14.91 -7.83
C ALA A 67 8.26 -14.92 -6.48
N SER A 68 8.54 -13.73 -5.94
CA SER A 68 9.11 -13.50 -4.62
C SER A 68 8.51 -12.25 -3.98
N CYS A 69 8.55 -12.17 -2.66
CA CYS A 69 8.13 -11.02 -1.89
C CYS A 69 9.05 -9.83 -2.22
N PRO A 70 8.51 -8.70 -2.70
CA PRO A 70 9.32 -7.53 -3.02
C PRO A 70 9.94 -6.86 -1.79
N HIS A 71 9.52 -7.27 -0.58
CA HIS A 71 10.00 -6.72 0.67
C HIS A 71 11.17 -7.51 1.27
N CYS A 72 11.10 -8.85 1.26
CA CYS A 72 12.12 -9.72 1.86
C CYS A 72 12.77 -10.72 0.90
N GLY A 73 12.34 -10.76 -0.36
CA GLY A 73 12.85 -11.70 -1.36
C GLY A 73 12.38 -13.16 -1.20
N ALA A 74 11.57 -13.47 -0.17
CA ALA A 74 11.07 -14.83 0.06
C ALA A 74 10.17 -15.28 -1.10
N ALA A 75 10.35 -16.52 -1.59
CA ALA A 75 9.41 -17.11 -2.52
C ALA A 75 8.02 -17.24 -1.87
N TRP A 76 6.96 -16.90 -2.61
CA TRP A 76 5.61 -17.22 -2.16
C TRP A 76 5.42 -18.73 -2.34
N GLU A 77 5.51 -19.51 -1.26
CA GLU A 77 5.10 -20.91 -1.31
C GLU A 77 3.60 -20.97 -1.56
N VAL A 78 3.23 -21.35 -2.79
CA VAL A 78 1.88 -21.78 -3.13
C VAL A 78 1.68 -23.17 -2.55
N SER A 79 1.07 -23.24 -1.36
CA SER A 79 0.44 -24.46 -0.85
C SER A 79 -0.97 -24.61 -1.43
#